data_AF-A0AAW8KPA5-F1
#
_entry.id   AF-A0AAW8KPA5-F1
#
_cell.length_a   1.000
_cell.length_b   1.000
_cell.length_c   1.000
_cell.angle_alpha   90.00
_cell.angle_beta   90.00
_cell.angle_gamma   90.00
#
_symmetry.space_group_name_H-M   'P 1'
#
loop_
_entity.id
_entity.type
_entity.pdbx_description
1 polymer ?
#
loop_
_entity_poly.entity_id
_entity_poly.type
_entity_poly.pdbx_seq_one_letter_code
_entity_poly.pdbx_strand_id
1 'polypeptide(L)' 'KRARGYRYVPERLRARGIRCGERTVRRLMAEEGLVPVYLTRPKRWSSYAGELSDAPENLVARDFRTDAPDRL' A
#
# COMPACT_ATOMS: atom_id res chain seq x y z
N LYS A 1 -9.98 -9.27 21.14
CA LYS A 1 -10.45 -10.34 20.22
C LYS A 1 -9.57 -10.35 18.97
N ARG A 2 -8.87 -11.45 18.64
CA ARG A 2 -8.14 -11.57 17.37
C ARG A 2 -9.15 -11.68 16.24
N ALA A 3 -9.36 -10.60 15.50
CA ALA A 3 -10.20 -10.63 14.30
C ALA A 3 -9.52 -11.49 13.25
N ARG A 4 -10.26 -12.44 12.68
CA ARG A 4 -9.76 -13.34 11.63
C ARG A 4 -10.44 -12.97 10.33
N GLY A 5 -9.65 -12.63 9.31
CA GLY A 5 -10.15 -12.18 8.01
C GLY A 5 -10.16 -13.28 6.96
N TYR A 6 -10.32 -12.89 5.71
CA TYR A 6 -10.50 -13.80 4.56
C TYR A 6 -9.35 -14.80 4.36
N ARG A 7 -8.14 -14.55 4.89
CA ARG A 7 -7.01 -15.48 4.80
C ARG A 7 -7.17 -16.71 5.70
N TYR A 8 -7.83 -16.53 6.83
CA TYR A 8 -8.02 -17.60 7.83
C TYR A 8 -9.15 -18.56 7.46
N VAL A 9 -10.18 -18.07 6.77
CA VAL A 9 -11.38 -18.87 6.48
C VAL A 9 -11.07 -20.07 5.56
N PRO A 10 -10.32 -19.94 4.44
CA PRO A 10 -9.95 -21.07 3.59
C PRO A 10 -9.20 -22.17 4.33
N GLU A 11 -8.28 -21.81 5.24
CA GLU A 11 -7.52 -22.77 6.04
C GLU A 11 -8.43 -23.60 6.95
N ARG A 12 -9.40 -22.94 7.61
CA ARG A 12 -10.38 -23.63 8.45
C ARG A 12 -11.36 -24.49 7.68
N LEU A 13 -11.74 -24.06 6.48
CA LEU A 13 -12.59 -24.85 5.60
C LEU A 13 -11.84 -26.10 5.10
N ARG A 14 -10.56 -25.97 4.74
CA ARG A 14 -9.71 -27.10 4.36
C ARG A 14 -9.56 -28.13 5.48
N ALA A 15 -9.38 -27.69 6.73
CA ALA A 15 -9.35 -28.58 7.89
C ALA A 15 -10.66 -29.37 8.10
N ARG A 16 -11.77 -28.93 7.48
CA ARG A 16 -13.07 -29.61 7.47
C ARG A 16 -13.35 -30.35 6.16
N GLY A 17 -12.36 -30.48 5.27
CA GLY A 17 -12.51 -31.12 3.95
C GLY A 17 -13.19 -30.25 2.89
N ILE A 18 -13.49 -28.98 3.19
CA ILE A 18 -14.17 -28.07 2.27
C ILE A 18 -13.13 -27.26 1.49
N ARG A 19 -13.09 -27.43 0.17
CA ARG A 19 -12.27 -26.58 -0.71
C ARG A 19 -13.03 -25.32 -1.07
N CYS A 20 -12.52 -24.18 -0.63
CA CYS A 20 -13.06 -22.86 -0.95
C CYS A 20 -11.92 -21.92 -1.34
N GLY A 21 -12.08 -21.22 -2.46
CA GLY A 21 -11.11 -20.22 -2.91
C GLY A 21 -11.29 -18.90 -2.15
N GLU A 22 -10.21 -18.12 -2.07
CA GLU A 22 -10.23 -16.80 -1.44
C GLU A 22 -11.31 -15.87 -2.03
N ARG A 23 -11.52 -15.92 -3.34
CA ARG A 23 -12.54 -15.11 -4.03
C ARG A 23 -13.95 -15.41 -3.50
N THR A 24 -14.29 -16.68 -3.32
CA THR A 24 -15.58 -17.12 -2.78
C THR A 24 -15.74 -16.70 -1.33
N VAL A 25 -14.68 -16.84 -0.52
CA VAL A 25 -14.68 -16.34 0.87
C VAL A 25 -14.92 -14.84 0.93
N ARG A 26 -14.19 -14.05 0.14
CA ARG A 26 -14.36 -12.58 0.11
C ARG A 26 -15.77 -12.16 -0.30
N ARG A 27 -16.34 -12.84 -1.31
CA ARG A 27 -17.72 -12.58 -1.75
C ARG A 27 -18.72 -12.85 -0.63
N LEU A 28 -18.68 -14.04 -0.02
CA LEU A 28 -19.56 -14.41 1.09
C LEU A 28 -19.40 -13.46 2.27
N MET A 29 -18.16 -13.10 2.62
CA MET A 29 -17.92 -12.13 3.69
C MET A 29 -18.54 -10.77 3.38
N ALA A 30 -18.54 -10.32 2.12
CA ALA A 30 -19.17 -9.07 1.73
C ALA A 30 -20.71 -9.17 1.76
N GLU A 31 -21.27 -10.27 1.24
CA GLU A 31 -22.71 -10.56 1.27
C GLU A 31 -23.25 -10.62 2.71
N GLU A 32 -22.48 -11.20 3.63
CA GLU A 32 -22.83 -11.36 5.05
C GLU A 32 -22.41 -10.15 5.93
N GLY A 33 -21.89 -9.07 5.33
CA GLY A 33 -21.45 -7.88 6.08
C GLY A 33 -20.27 -8.10 7.04
N LEU A 34 -19.48 -9.16 6.84
CA LEU A 34 -18.32 -9.51 7.65
C LEU A 34 -17.10 -8.68 7.23
N VAL A 35 -16.87 -7.55 7.90
CA VAL A 35 -15.72 -6.67 7.63
C VAL A 35 -14.50 -7.10 8.48
N PRO A 36 -13.36 -7.48 7.87
CA PRO A 36 -12.11 -7.71 8.58
C PRO A 36 -11.64 -6.45 9.33
N VAL A 37 -11.35 -6.58 10.63
CA VAL A 37 -10.92 -5.45 11.50
C VAL A 37 -9.62 -4.78 11.03
N TYR A 38 -8.74 -5.47 10.31
CA TYR A 38 -7.48 -4.91 9.80
C TYR A 38 -7.60 -4.23 8.42
N LEU A 39 -8.80 -4.14 7.83
CA LEU A 39 -9.05 -3.30 6.65
C LEU A 39 -9.32 -1.83 7.02
N THR A 40 -9.06 -1.43 8.28
CA THR A 40 -8.89 -0.03 8.62
C THR A 40 -7.81 0.55 7.71
N ARG A 41 -8.20 1.51 6.88
CA ARG A 41 -7.45 2.18 5.80
C ARG A 41 -5.93 1.99 5.85
N PRO A 42 -5.26 1.61 4.76
CA PRO A 42 -3.80 1.59 4.72
C PRO A 42 -3.28 2.97 5.17
N LYS A 43 -2.31 2.96 6.08
CA LYS A 43 -1.66 4.17 6.56
C LYS A 43 -1.17 4.93 5.33
N ARG A 44 -1.61 6.19 5.14
CA ARG A 44 -1.14 7.01 4.01
C ARG A 44 0.38 7.06 4.08
N TRP A 45 1.04 6.54 3.05
CA TRP A 45 2.49 6.68 2.91
C TRP A 45 2.80 8.17 2.71
N SER A 46 3.67 8.72 3.54
CA SER A 46 4.27 10.03 3.32
C SER A 46 5.77 9.84 3.38
N SER A 47 6.46 10.02 2.25
CA SER A 47 7.93 10.09 2.21
C SER A 47 8.46 11.40 2.79
N TYR A 48 7.57 12.32 3.18
CA TYR A 48 7.86 13.69 3.51
C TYR A 48 7.28 14.07 4.89
N ALA A 49 8.14 14.57 5.79
CA ALA A 49 7.80 14.86 7.18
C ALA A 49 7.52 16.35 7.48
N GLY A 50 7.59 17.22 6.47
CA GLY A 50 7.48 18.67 6.63
C GLY A 50 8.82 19.39 6.48
N GLU A 51 8.71 20.72 6.39
CA GLU A 51 9.67 21.77 5.96
C GLU A 51 10.04 21.75 4.47
N LEU A 52 9.23 22.48 3.68
CA LEU A 52 9.61 22.89 2.33
C LEU A 52 10.63 24.02 2.51
N SER A 53 11.91 23.68 2.66
CA SER A 53 12.95 24.68 2.40
C SER A 53 12.79 25.14 0.96
N ASP A 54 12.91 26.44 0.71
CA ASP A 54 12.86 26.97 -0.65
C ASP A 54 13.82 26.18 -1.55
N ALA A 55 13.38 25.91 -2.78
CA ALA A 55 14.22 25.23 -3.75
C ALA A 55 15.53 26.01 -3.92
N PRO A 56 16.69 25.34 -3.96
CA PRO A 56 17.95 26.03 -4.22
C PRO A 56 17.89 26.76 -5.56
N GLU A 57 18.68 27.82 -5.70
CA GLU A 57 18.72 28.64 -6.90
C GLU A 57 19.04 27.79 -8.15
N ASN A 58 18.24 27.96 -9.20
CA ASN A 58 18.47 27.30 -10.48
C ASN A 58 19.52 28.08 -11.28
N LEU A 59 20.80 27.76 -11.04
CA LEU A 59 21.95 28.40 -11.68
C LEU A 59 21.95 28.27 -13.22
N VAL A 60 21.32 27.23 -13.75
CA VAL A 60 21.45 26.84 -15.16
C VAL A 60 20.32 27.41 -16.02
N ALA A 61 19.14 27.67 -15.46
CA ALA A 61 17.97 28.21 -16.16
C ALA A 61 17.66 27.51 -17.52
N ARG A 62 18.03 26.23 -17.68
CA ARG A 62 17.95 25.40 -18.90
C ARG A 62 18.92 25.76 -20.04
N ASP A 63 19.95 26.58 -19.80
CA ASP A 63 21.06 26.80 -20.72
C ASP A 63 22.35 26.23 -20.10
N PHE A 64 22.53 24.91 -20.24
CA PHE A 64 23.71 24.21 -19.73
C PHE A 64 24.76 24.07 -20.83
N ARG A 65 25.93 24.67 -20.65
CA ARG A 65 27.10 24.50 -21.53
C ARG A 65 28.35 24.41 -20.67
N THR A 66 29.13 23.36 -20.86
CA THR A 66 30.34 23.12 -20.07
C THR A 66 31.47 22.57 -20.93
N ASP A 67 32.71 22.88 -20.56
CA ASP A 67 33.94 22.47 -21.25
C ASP A 67 34.52 21.16 -20.68
N ALA A 68 34.09 20.74 -19.49
CA ALA A 68 34.57 19.55 -18.81
C ALA A 68 33.47 18.93 -17.92
N PRO A 69 33.57 17.62 -17.61
CA PRO A 69 32.71 17.01 -16.60
C PRO A 69 32.84 17.72 -15.24
N ASP A 70 31.74 17.76 -14.49
CA ASP A 70 31.61 18.37 -13.15
C ASP A 70 31.81 19.90 -13.07
N ARG A 71 31.61 20.62 -14.18
CA ARG A 71 31.54 22.09 -14.22
C ARG A 71 30.16 22.59 -14.64
N LEU A 72 29.65 23.58 -13.89
CA LEU A 72 28.42 24.34 -14.14
C LEU A 72 28.73 25.67 -14.82
#